data_AF-A0AAW8IJQ1-F1
#
_entry.id   AF-A0AAW8IJQ1-F1
#
_cell.length_a   1.000
_cell.length_b   1.000
_cell.length_c   1.000
_cell.angle_alpha   90.00
_cell.angle_beta   90.00
_cell.angle_gamma   90.00
#
_symmetry.space_group_name_H-M   'P 1'
#
loop_
_entity.id
_entity.type
_entity.pdbx_description
1 polymer ?
#
loop_
_entity_poly.entity_id
_entity_poly.type
_entity_poly.pdbx_seq_one_letter_code
_entity_poly.pdbx_strand_id
1 'polypeptide(L)'
;MNVFKVHFILLMSFISCRNNHVHSVQTKQTEDIGNNHFSKEVNYIPYYNEIYKADSLYITKNYKETYEILDRLLKTYKPVDGWFVNVSRNYLISKSKASTIEREDVENYLREKAYDVNAVLKDKSIAELLEKLNISKDDVEKIVKENVSKINLPLRSELNKMNIDDQDVRNRLNTEDSIKKVDRRHSERLKEIIKIYGFPNKNLIGGYMVQGKSADVSLSVIFNHLSYNGDYEYFKRTLPNLVKNGTCDPFNYAMMEDRKNEINNKPIDYHVIIAIDENVDKKKINTNRRAIGLPSLEYQEFKKKLMSN
;
A
#
# COMPACT_ATOMS: atom_id res chain seq x y z
N MET A 1 66.57 23.34 -12.81
CA MET A 1 67.26 23.33 -11.52
C MET A 1 66.71 22.18 -10.68
N ASN A 2 67.54 21.14 -10.55
CA ASN A 2 67.57 20.01 -9.62
C ASN A 2 66.29 19.40 -8.99
N VAL A 3 66.10 18.13 -9.37
CA VAL A 3 65.58 17.01 -8.58
C VAL A 3 66.41 16.83 -7.30
N PHE A 4 65.81 16.54 -6.15
CA PHE A 4 66.38 15.61 -5.15
C PHE A 4 65.31 15.03 -4.19
N LYS A 5 65.35 13.70 -4.04
CA LYS A 5 64.71 12.89 -2.99
C LYS A 5 65.47 13.07 -1.65
N VAL A 6 64.84 12.69 -0.53
CA VAL A 6 65.37 11.98 0.68
C VAL A 6 64.31 12.14 1.81
N HIS A 7 63.51 11.12 2.13
CA HIS A 7 63.61 10.18 3.29
C HIS A 7 63.65 10.81 4.69
N PHE A 8 62.63 10.53 5.54
CA PHE A 8 62.72 10.45 7.01
C PHE A 8 61.51 9.64 7.53
N ILE A 9 61.70 8.38 7.91
CA ILE A 9 62.00 7.84 9.26
C ILE A 9 60.78 7.80 10.20
N LEU A 10 60.51 6.56 10.60
CA LEU A 10 59.61 6.05 11.62
C LEU A 10 59.91 6.65 13.01
N LEU A 11 58.88 7.06 13.77
CA LEU A 11 58.99 7.18 15.22
C LEU A 11 57.77 6.54 15.90
N MET A 12 58.02 5.43 16.58
CA MET A 12 57.16 4.83 17.59
C MET A 12 57.31 5.63 18.89
N SER A 13 56.19 5.99 19.52
CA SER A 13 56.15 6.40 20.93
C SER A 13 54.97 5.73 21.62
N PHE A 14 55.29 4.83 22.54
CA PHE A 14 54.40 4.24 23.52
C PHE A 14 54.15 5.21 24.68
N ILE A 15 52.88 5.48 25.01
CA ILE A 15 52.40 5.90 26.34
C ILE A 15 51.02 5.23 26.50
N SER A 16 50.92 4.06 27.13
CA SER A 16 50.77 3.80 28.58
C SER A 16 49.49 4.37 29.22
N CYS A 17 48.49 3.49 29.34
CA CYS A 17 47.55 3.28 30.46
C CYS A 17 46.69 4.44 31.00
N ARG A 18 45.35 4.32 30.86
CA ARG A 18 44.48 3.76 31.93
C ARG A 18 43.04 3.45 31.45
N ASN A 19 42.53 2.36 32.02
CA ASN A 19 41.27 1.63 31.82
C ASN A 19 39.97 2.44 31.91
N ASN A 20 38.93 1.95 31.23
CA ASN A 20 37.73 1.48 31.94
C ASN A 20 37.02 0.34 31.18
N HIS A 21 36.87 -0.76 31.93
CA HIS A 21 36.00 -1.93 31.78
C HIS A 21 35.15 -2.08 30.51
N VAL A 22 35.50 -3.07 29.69
CA VAL A 22 34.54 -3.86 28.92
C VAL A 22 34.42 -5.21 29.61
N HIS A 23 33.36 -5.38 30.42
CA HIS A 23 32.96 -6.71 30.86
C HIS A 23 32.09 -7.33 29.76
N SER A 24 32.61 -8.42 29.21
CA SER A 24 31.88 -9.42 28.46
C SER A 24 30.68 -9.90 29.27
N VAL A 25 29.48 -9.82 28.70
CA VAL A 25 28.33 -10.60 29.17
C VAL A 25 27.95 -11.56 28.05
N GLN A 26 28.16 -12.84 28.38
CA GLN A 26 27.61 -14.00 27.72
C GLN A 26 26.08 -13.87 27.65
N THR A 27 25.49 -14.09 26.47
CA THR A 27 24.08 -14.45 26.35
C THR A 27 23.99 -15.94 26.00
N LYS A 28 23.85 -16.75 27.05
CA LYS A 28 23.27 -18.10 26.97
C LYS A 28 21.76 -17.95 27.14
N GLN A 29 21.01 -18.60 26.23
CA GLN A 29 19.71 -19.29 26.40
C GLN A 29 18.59 -18.49 27.11
N THR A 30 17.34 -18.46 26.65
CA THR A 30 16.50 -19.47 25.99
C THR A 30 15.16 -18.80 25.72
N GLU A 31 14.48 -19.25 24.68
CA GLU A 31 13.02 -19.41 24.60
C GLU A 31 12.15 -18.40 25.38
N ASP A 32 11.66 -17.39 24.67
CA ASP A 32 10.29 -16.93 24.83
C ASP A 32 9.75 -16.57 23.45
N ILE A 33 9.39 -17.61 22.67
CA ILE A 33 8.46 -17.44 21.56
C ILE A 33 7.11 -17.22 22.23
N GLY A 34 6.92 -15.97 22.65
CA GLY A 34 5.68 -15.50 23.22
C GLY A 34 4.55 -15.88 22.27
N ASN A 35 3.61 -16.63 22.83
CA ASN A 35 2.32 -16.97 22.24
C ASN A 35 1.70 -15.72 21.60
N ASN A 36 1.97 -15.51 20.32
CA ASN A 36 1.17 -14.65 19.50
C ASN A 36 -0.16 -15.34 19.38
N HIS A 37 -1.12 -14.83 20.14
CA HIS A 37 -2.53 -15.07 20.00
C HIS A 37 -2.84 -15.05 18.50
N PHE A 38 -2.97 -16.22 17.87
CA PHE A 38 -3.44 -16.33 16.50
C PHE A 38 -4.89 -15.84 16.53
N SER A 39 -5.07 -14.52 16.40
CA SER A 39 -6.32 -13.98 15.86
C SER A 39 -6.49 -14.72 14.53
N LYS A 40 -7.48 -15.60 14.48
CA LYS A 40 -7.77 -16.49 13.36
C LYS A 40 -7.54 -15.71 12.06
N GLU A 41 -6.55 -16.12 11.26
CA GLU A 41 -6.15 -15.38 10.06
C GLU A 41 -7.38 -15.23 9.15
N VAL A 42 -7.93 -14.01 9.08
CA VAL A 42 -9.18 -13.76 8.37
C VAL A 42 -8.86 -13.57 6.89
N ASN A 43 -9.48 -14.37 6.03
CA ASN A 43 -9.33 -14.26 4.58
C ASN A 43 -10.15 -13.07 4.05
N TYR A 44 -9.49 -12.06 3.46
CA TYR A 44 -10.09 -10.84 2.92
C TYR A 44 -10.69 -11.00 1.50
N ILE A 45 -10.53 -12.12 0.82
CA ILE A 45 -11.10 -12.31 -0.53
C ILE A 45 -12.64 -12.14 -0.55
N PRO A 46 -13.42 -12.74 0.38
CA PRO A 46 -14.86 -12.48 0.47
C PRO A 46 -15.17 -11.02 0.81
N TYR A 47 -14.35 -10.39 1.65
CA TYR A 47 -14.49 -8.97 2.00
C TYR A 47 -14.36 -8.08 0.77
N TYR A 48 -13.31 -8.26 -0.05
CA TYR A 48 -13.12 -7.49 -1.27
C TYR A 48 -14.32 -7.60 -2.23
N ASN A 49 -14.82 -8.83 -2.42
CA ASN A 49 -15.98 -9.05 -3.29
C ASN A 49 -17.24 -8.30 -2.81
N GLU A 50 -17.47 -8.24 -1.50
CA GLU A 50 -18.63 -7.55 -0.92
C GLU A 50 -18.49 -6.02 -0.92
N ILE A 51 -17.27 -5.46 -0.72
CA ILE A 51 -17.12 -4.00 -0.74
C ILE A 51 -17.38 -3.39 -2.13
N TYR A 52 -17.15 -4.13 -3.22
CA TYR A 52 -17.49 -3.64 -4.56
C TYR A 52 -19.00 -3.57 -4.77
N LYS A 53 -19.76 -4.54 -4.22
CA LYS A 53 -21.22 -4.47 -4.20
C LYS A 53 -21.70 -3.26 -3.41
N ALA A 54 -21.12 -3.03 -2.22
CA ALA A 54 -21.45 -1.86 -1.40
C ALA A 54 -21.10 -0.55 -2.12
N ASP A 55 -19.97 -0.46 -2.81
CA ASP A 55 -19.57 0.74 -3.54
C ASP A 55 -20.50 1.04 -4.72
N SER A 56 -20.98 0.03 -5.45
CA SER A 56 -22.01 0.22 -6.49
C SER A 56 -23.30 0.82 -5.91
N LEU A 57 -23.76 0.32 -4.77
CA LEU A 57 -24.93 0.85 -4.07
C LEU A 57 -24.69 2.28 -3.59
N TYR A 58 -23.52 2.56 -3.03
CA TYR A 58 -23.13 3.88 -2.57
C TYR A 58 -23.20 4.92 -3.69
N ILE A 59 -22.63 4.59 -4.85
CA ILE A 59 -22.61 5.45 -6.03
C ILE A 59 -24.03 5.73 -6.53
N THR A 60 -24.90 4.72 -6.51
CA THR A 60 -26.33 4.87 -6.86
C THR A 60 -27.16 5.50 -5.74
N LYS A 61 -26.52 6.02 -4.70
CA LYS A 61 -27.13 6.68 -3.52
C LYS A 61 -28.03 5.77 -2.68
N ASN A 62 -27.88 4.44 -2.80
CA ASN A 62 -28.54 3.48 -1.92
C ASN A 62 -27.74 3.34 -0.61
N TYR A 63 -27.76 4.40 0.19
CA TYR A 63 -26.94 4.52 1.39
C TYR A 63 -27.35 3.54 2.50
N LYS A 64 -28.64 3.19 2.59
CA LYS A 64 -29.12 2.24 3.59
C LYS A 64 -28.50 0.85 3.37
N GLU A 65 -28.64 0.31 2.16
CA GLU A 65 -28.06 -1.01 1.85
C GLU A 65 -26.53 -0.99 1.88
N THR A 66 -25.92 0.13 1.46
CA THR A 66 -24.46 0.31 1.61
C THR A 66 -24.03 0.20 3.07
N TYR A 67 -24.71 0.94 3.95
CA TYR A 67 -24.43 0.92 5.39
C TYR A 67 -24.60 -0.49 5.97
N GLU A 68 -25.70 -1.18 5.67
CA GLU A 68 -25.96 -2.53 6.17
C GLU A 68 -24.90 -3.55 5.74
N ILE A 69 -24.43 -3.48 4.48
CA ILE A 69 -23.35 -4.36 3.99
C ILE A 69 -22.04 -4.03 4.72
N LEU A 70 -21.65 -2.75 4.76
CA LEU A 70 -20.38 -2.33 5.35
C LEU A 70 -20.36 -2.54 6.87
N ASP A 71 -21.44 -2.24 7.59
CA ASP A 71 -21.57 -2.49 9.04
C ASP A 71 -21.36 -3.97 9.37
N ARG A 72 -22.00 -4.88 8.61
CA ARG A 72 -21.79 -6.31 8.76
C ARG A 72 -20.34 -6.73 8.53
N LEU A 73 -19.70 -6.19 7.48
CA LEU A 73 -18.31 -6.51 7.18
C LEU A 73 -17.37 -5.98 8.27
N LEU A 74 -17.54 -4.74 8.70
CA LEU A 74 -16.62 -4.08 9.64
C LEU A 74 -16.72 -4.62 11.07
N LYS A 75 -17.76 -5.40 11.40
CA LYS A 75 -17.82 -6.23 12.61
C LYS A 75 -16.81 -7.40 12.60
N THR A 76 -16.36 -7.83 11.43
CA THR A 76 -15.45 -8.98 11.25
C THR A 76 -14.08 -8.57 10.73
N TYR A 77 -14.03 -7.59 9.84
CA TYR A 77 -12.83 -7.18 9.11
C TYR A 77 -12.39 -5.79 9.54
N LYS A 78 -11.07 -5.57 9.63
CA LYS A 78 -10.55 -4.20 9.67
C LYS A 78 -10.78 -3.55 8.31
N PRO A 79 -11.10 -2.24 8.25
CA PRO A 79 -11.38 -1.59 6.98
C PRO A 79 -10.13 -1.53 6.10
N VAL A 80 -10.19 -2.23 4.97
CA VAL A 80 -9.16 -2.22 3.92
C VAL A 80 -9.80 -1.67 2.66
N ASP A 81 -9.09 -0.79 1.96
CA ASP A 81 -9.61 -0.23 0.71
C ASP A 81 -9.39 -1.24 -0.41
N GLY A 82 -10.33 -1.33 -1.33
CA GLY A 82 -10.15 -2.04 -2.59
C GLY A 82 -9.86 -1.07 -3.73
N TRP A 83 -9.61 -1.61 -4.92
CA TRP A 83 -9.47 -0.85 -6.16
C TRP A 83 -10.56 0.23 -6.35
N PHE A 84 -10.18 1.51 -6.24
CA PHE A 84 -11.05 2.70 -6.28
C PHE A 84 -12.25 2.72 -5.30
N VAL A 85 -12.11 2.06 -4.14
CA VAL A 85 -13.13 2.06 -3.07
C VAL A 85 -12.53 2.63 -1.80
N ASN A 86 -13.14 3.67 -1.24
CA ASN A 86 -12.78 4.20 0.08
C ASN A 86 -13.78 3.69 1.12
N VAL A 87 -13.48 2.55 1.74
CA VAL A 87 -14.45 1.82 2.57
C VAL A 87 -14.86 2.62 3.80
N SER A 88 -13.91 3.15 4.58
CA SER A 88 -14.24 3.89 5.80
C SER A 88 -15.03 5.17 5.49
N ARG A 89 -14.69 5.86 4.39
CA ARG A 89 -15.46 7.04 3.95
C ARG A 89 -16.88 6.65 3.54
N ASN A 90 -17.03 5.66 2.68
CA ASN A 90 -18.34 5.21 2.21
C ASN A 90 -19.21 4.71 3.38
N TYR A 91 -18.62 4.01 4.34
CA TYR A 91 -19.29 3.59 5.57
C TYR A 91 -19.80 4.78 6.38
N LEU A 92 -18.92 5.75 6.69
CA LEU A 92 -19.28 6.93 7.47
C LEU A 92 -20.41 7.74 6.82
N ILE A 93 -20.27 8.04 5.52
CA ILE A 93 -21.28 8.80 4.79
C ILE A 93 -22.59 8.02 4.73
N SER A 94 -22.56 6.72 4.43
CA SER A 94 -23.76 5.90 4.37
C SER A 94 -24.47 5.81 5.72
N LYS A 95 -23.72 5.61 6.81
CA LYS A 95 -24.24 5.62 8.18
C LYS A 95 -24.94 6.95 8.46
N SER A 96 -24.31 8.08 8.14
CA SER A 96 -24.91 9.42 8.37
C SER A 96 -26.22 9.67 7.63
N LYS A 97 -26.50 8.93 6.55
CA LYS A 97 -27.73 9.03 5.74
C LYS A 97 -28.77 7.98 6.13
N ALA A 98 -28.36 6.88 6.75
CA ALA A 98 -29.23 5.74 7.05
C ALA A 98 -29.52 5.55 8.54
N SER A 99 -28.71 6.15 9.43
CA SER A 99 -28.77 5.96 10.87
C SER A 99 -28.23 7.19 11.62
N THR A 100 -28.26 7.12 12.95
CA THR A 100 -27.64 8.13 13.81
C THR A 100 -26.11 8.05 13.68
N ILE A 101 -25.49 9.23 13.64
CA ILE A 101 -24.04 9.39 13.57
C ILE A 101 -23.57 10.10 14.83
N GLU A 102 -22.54 9.55 15.47
CA GLU A 102 -21.96 10.09 16.69
C GLU A 102 -20.58 10.70 16.41
N ARG A 103 -20.11 11.56 17.33
CA ARG A 103 -18.76 12.14 17.27
C ARG A 103 -17.67 11.07 17.10
N GLU A 104 -17.80 9.96 17.83
CA GLU A 104 -16.85 8.85 17.79
C GLU A 104 -16.76 8.19 16.41
N ASP A 105 -17.85 8.14 15.64
CA ASP A 105 -17.81 7.59 14.27
C ASP A 105 -16.89 8.40 13.35
N VAL A 106 -16.99 9.73 13.44
CA VAL A 106 -16.15 10.64 12.65
C VAL A 106 -14.71 10.59 13.15
N GLU A 107 -14.48 10.58 14.46
CA GLU A 107 -13.13 10.45 15.02
C GLU A 107 -12.47 9.13 14.62
N ASN A 108 -13.20 8.01 14.59
CA ASN A 108 -12.69 6.73 14.12
C ASN A 108 -12.29 6.79 12.64
N TYR A 109 -13.14 7.37 11.78
CA TYR A 109 -12.78 7.63 10.39
C TYR A 109 -11.50 8.46 10.26
N LEU A 110 -11.38 9.54 11.04
CA LEU A 110 -10.19 10.40 11.03
C LEU A 110 -8.95 9.62 11.47
N ARG A 111 -9.02 8.84 12.56
CA ARG A 111 -7.90 8.01 13.04
C ARG A 111 -7.42 6.97 12.03
N GLU A 112 -8.29 6.52 11.13
CA GLU A 112 -7.92 5.56 10.09
C GLU A 112 -7.36 6.21 8.81
N LYS A 113 -7.87 7.38 8.42
CA LYS A 113 -7.68 7.94 7.07
C LYS A 113 -7.04 9.32 7.01
N ALA A 114 -7.04 10.08 8.10
CA ALA A 114 -6.61 11.47 8.07
C ALA A 114 -5.09 11.59 8.21
N TYR A 115 -4.41 11.84 7.10
CA TYR A 115 -2.96 12.13 7.05
C TYR A 115 -2.66 13.56 6.59
N ASP A 116 -3.70 14.31 6.23
CA ASP A 116 -3.61 15.69 5.77
C ASP A 116 -4.90 16.45 6.15
N VAL A 117 -4.73 17.57 6.86
CA VAL A 117 -5.86 18.38 7.38
C VAL A 117 -6.63 19.01 6.22
N ASN A 118 -5.94 19.53 5.21
CA ASN A 118 -6.58 20.19 4.09
C ASN A 118 -7.38 19.21 3.23
N ALA A 119 -6.89 17.98 3.05
CA ALA A 119 -7.61 16.92 2.36
C ALA A 119 -8.92 16.56 3.07
N VAL A 120 -8.89 16.48 4.42
CA VAL A 120 -10.10 16.25 5.23
C VAL A 120 -11.10 17.39 5.05
N LEU A 121 -10.65 18.64 5.21
CA LEU A 121 -11.53 19.81 5.16
C LEU A 121 -12.07 20.12 3.74
N LYS A 122 -11.37 19.70 2.68
CA LYS A 122 -11.83 19.82 1.29
C LYS A 122 -12.91 18.82 0.93
N ASP A 123 -13.02 17.71 1.66
CA ASP A 123 -14.09 16.76 1.45
C ASP A 123 -15.40 17.29 2.05
N LYS A 124 -16.26 17.85 1.20
CA LYS A 124 -17.51 18.51 1.62
C LYS A 124 -18.37 17.65 2.53
N SER A 125 -18.52 16.36 2.21
CA SER A 125 -19.35 15.45 3.01
C SER A 125 -18.76 15.21 4.40
N ILE A 126 -17.43 15.22 4.52
CA ILE A 126 -16.77 15.11 5.82
C ILE A 126 -16.84 16.44 6.57
N ALA A 127 -16.59 17.56 5.89
CA ALA A 127 -16.67 18.89 6.50
C ALA A 127 -18.06 19.18 7.09
N GLU A 128 -19.13 18.82 6.39
CA GLU A 128 -20.52 18.91 6.89
C GLU A 128 -20.73 18.09 8.18
N LEU A 129 -20.11 16.90 8.28
CA LEU A 129 -20.20 16.07 9.48
C LEU A 129 -19.40 16.64 10.65
N LEU A 130 -18.22 17.22 10.38
CA LEU A 130 -17.40 17.89 11.40
C LEU A 130 -18.17 19.07 12.01
N GLU A 131 -18.77 19.91 11.18
CA GLU A 131 -19.60 21.04 11.62
C GLU A 131 -20.81 20.57 12.42
N LYS A 132 -21.57 19.60 11.88
CA LYS A 132 -22.76 19.03 12.54
C LYS A 132 -22.46 18.50 13.95
N LEU A 133 -21.27 17.95 14.17
CA LEU A 133 -20.87 17.31 15.43
C LEU A 133 -19.94 18.20 16.28
N ASN A 134 -19.75 19.47 15.90
CA ASN A 134 -18.86 20.43 16.57
C ASN A 134 -17.43 19.87 16.78
N ILE A 135 -16.89 19.20 15.77
CA ILE A 135 -15.50 18.75 15.73
C ILE A 135 -14.68 19.87 15.10
N SER A 136 -13.79 20.48 15.89
CA SER A 136 -13.03 21.65 15.48
C SER A 136 -11.88 21.29 14.52
N LYS A 137 -11.32 22.30 13.85
CA LYS A 137 -10.09 22.14 13.07
C LYS A 137 -8.93 21.66 13.94
N ASP A 138 -8.85 22.13 15.19
CA ASP A 138 -7.81 21.74 16.14
C ASP A 138 -7.93 20.25 16.52
N ASP A 139 -9.15 19.72 16.65
CA ASP A 139 -9.41 18.29 16.85
C ASP A 139 -8.88 17.47 15.67
N VAL A 140 -9.16 17.91 14.43
CA VAL A 140 -8.67 17.26 13.21
C VAL A 140 -7.14 17.32 13.14
N GLU A 141 -6.53 18.47 13.44
CA GLU A 141 -5.07 18.65 13.45
C GLU A 141 -4.39 17.71 14.45
N LYS A 142 -4.97 17.55 15.64
CA LYS A 142 -4.49 16.60 16.65
C LYS A 142 -4.50 15.17 16.13
N ILE A 143 -5.61 14.72 15.56
CA ILE A 143 -5.73 13.34 15.04
C ILE A 143 -4.78 13.13 13.85
N VAL A 144 -4.67 14.10 12.93
CA VAL A 144 -3.73 14.01 11.80
C VAL A 144 -2.29 13.90 12.30
N LYS A 145 -1.90 14.70 13.31
CA LYS A 145 -0.57 14.62 13.92
C LYS A 145 -0.30 13.25 14.52
N GLU A 146 -1.26 12.69 15.25
CA GLU A 146 -1.18 11.33 15.81
C GLU A 146 -1.02 10.27 14.71
N ASN A 147 -1.78 10.37 13.63
CA ASN A 147 -1.70 9.42 12.52
C ASN A 147 -0.36 9.50 11.78
N VAL A 148 0.10 10.72 11.45
CA VAL A 148 1.37 10.92 10.75
C VAL A 148 2.54 10.42 11.58
N SER A 149 2.49 10.52 12.91
CA SER A 149 3.57 10.02 13.79
C SER A 149 3.79 8.50 13.68
N LYS A 150 2.80 7.75 13.19
CA LYS A 150 2.87 6.29 12.99
C LYS A 150 3.40 5.91 11.60
N ILE A 151 3.54 6.87 10.69
CA ILE A 151 3.96 6.62 9.31
C ILE A 151 5.48 6.56 9.22
N ASN A 152 5.98 5.52 8.54
CA ASN A 152 7.39 5.41 8.20
C ASN A 152 7.73 6.33 7.02
N LEU A 153 7.94 7.61 7.31
CA LEU A 153 8.30 8.64 6.32
C LEU A 153 9.61 8.32 5.57
N PRO A 154 10.68 7.79 6.20
CA PRO A 154 11.87 7.35 5.46
C PRO A 154 11.56 6.28 4.40
N LEU A 155 10.80 5.24 4.75
CA LEU A 155 10.40 4.20 3.81
C LEU A 155 9.50 4.74 2.70
N ARG A 156 8.57 5.66 3.03
CA ARG A 156 7.74 6.35 2.03
C ARG A 156 8.60 7.09 1.02
N SER A 157 9.60 7.85 1.48
CA SER A 157 10.51 8.59 0.61
C SER A 157 11.38 7.65 -0.25
N GLU A 158 11.82 6.52 0.33
CA GLU A 158 12.54 5.48 -0.40
C GLU A 158 11.69 4.90 -1.54
N LEU A 159 10.45 4.49 -1.25
CA LEU A 159 9.55 3.93 -2.27
C LEU A 159 9.22 4.94 -3.37
N ASN A 160 8.98 6.21 -3.01
CA ASN A 160 8.77 7.27 -3.99
C ASN A 160 10.01 7.45 -4.89
N LYS A 161 11.22 7.35 -4.32
CA LYS A 161 12.45 7.37 -5.11
C LYS A 161 12.56 6.15 -6.02
N MET A 162 12.15 4.96 -5.57
CA MET A 162 12.10 3.77 -6.42
C MET A 162 11.17 3.99 -7.62
N ASN A 163 9.98 4.58 -7.42
CA ASN A 163 9.09 4.95 -8.52
C ASN A 163 9.74 5.93 -9.50
N ILE A 164 10.43 6.98 -9.00
CA ILE A 164 11.14 7.94 -9.85
C ILE A 164 12.25 7.26 -10.65
N ASP A 165 13.12 6.50 -9.99
CA ASP A 165 14.23 5.79 -10.62
C ASP A 165 13.72 4.78 -11.67
N ASP A 166 12.59 4.11 -11.41
CA ASP A 166 11.92 3.18 -12.33
C ASP A 166 11.42 3.87 -13.61
N GLN A 167 10.79 5.04 -13.48
CA GLN A 167 10.30 5.81 -14.62
C GLN A 167 11.46 6.49 -15.38
N ASP A 168 12.49 6.95 -14.67
CA ASP A 168 13.63 7.63 -15.27
C ASP A 168 14.39 6.73 -16.26
N VAL A 169 14.60 5.46 -15.88
CA VAL A 169 15.29 4.51 -16.77
C VAL A 169 14.48 4.13 -18.02
N ARG A 170 13.16 4.31 -17.98
CA ARG A 170 12.25 3.97 -19.10
C ARG A 170 11.96 5.14 -20.01
N ASN A 171 11.92 6.35 -19.47
CA ASN A 171 11.56 7.55 -20.21
C ASN A 171 12.75 8.20 -20.93
N ARG A 172 13.97 8.02 -20.40
CA ARG A 172 15.18 8.38 -21.14
C ARG A 172 15.56 7.17 -21.98
N LEU A 173 16.07 7.38 -23.19
CA LEU A 173 16.50 6.34 -24.17
C LEU A 173 17.68 5.50 -23.62
N ASN A 174 17.51 4.86 -22.47
CA ASN A 174 18.54 4.10 -21.80
C ASN A 174 18.62 2.69 -22.37
N THR A 175 19.72 2.03 -22.06
CA THR A 175 19.98 0.66 -22.49
C THR A 175 19.13 -0.34 -21.72
N GLU A 176 18.85 -1.48 -22.34
CA GLU A 176 18.19 -2.62 -21.70
C GLU A 176 18.87 -3.04 -20.38
N ASP A 177 20.21 -2.94 -20.32
CA ASP A 177 20.98 -3.24 -19.12
C ASP A 177 20.68 -2.31 -17.94
N SER A 178 20.41 -1.03 -18.21
CA SER A 178 20.05 -0.07 -17.16
C SER A 178 18.70 -0.42 -16.52
N ILE A 179 17.72 -0.81 -17.35
CA ILE A 179 16.39 -1.25 -16.92
C ILE A 179 16.53 -2.51 -16.06
N LYS A 180 17.25 -3.52 -16.57
CA LYS A 180 17.54 -4.77 -15.83
C LYS A 180 18.17 -4.51 -14.46
N LYS A 181 19.13 -3.57 -14.39
CA LYS A 181 19.81 -3.22 -13.14
C LYS A 181 18.84 -2.60 -12.13
N VAL A 182 17.98 -1.68 -12.57
CA VAL A 182 16.98 -1.04 -11.70
C VAL A 182 15.95 -2.05 -11.22
N ASP A 183 15.41 -2.88 -12.11
CA ASP A 183 14.42 -3.92 -11.77
C ASP A 183 14.96 -4.89 -10.72
N ARG A 184 16.19 -5.40 -10.91
CA ARG A 184 16.83 -6.30 -9.93
C ARG A 184 17.02 -5.64 -8.57
N ARG A 185 17.49 -4.40 -8.56
CA ARG A 185 17.67 -3.62 -7.33
C ARG A 185 16.34 -3.40 -6.60
N HIS A 186 15.28 -3.05 -7.33
CA HIS A 186 13.95 -2.86 -6.75
C HIS A 186 13.35 -4.18 -6.25
N SER A 187 13.54 -5.27 -6.98
CA SER A 187 13.11 -6.61 -6.57
C SER A 187 13.73 -7.03 -5.24
N GLU A 188 15.06 -6.96 -5.11
CA GLU A 188 15.74 -7.31 -3.86
C GLU A 188 15.33 -6.38 -2.72
N ARG A 189 15.22 -5.08 -3.00
CA ARG A 189 14.82 -4.13 -1.96
C ARG A 189 13.38 -4.34 -1.50
N LEU A 190 12.44 -4.63 -2.39
CA LEU A 190 11.05 -4.95 -2.00
C LEU A 190 10.96 -6.24 -1.19
N LYS A 191 11.77 -7.26 -1.50
CA LYS A 191 11.87 -8.48 -0.68
C LYS A 191 12.29 -8.14 0.75
N GLU A 192 13.32 -7.31 0.91
CA GLU A 192 13.76 -6.84 2.23
C GLU A 192 12.71 -6.02 2.95
N ILE A 193 12.05 -5.08 2.26
CA ILE A 193 10.99 -4.24 2.82
C ILE A 193 9.85 -5.13 3.33
N ILE A 194 9.38 -6.08 2.52
CA ILE A 194 8.31 -7.01 2.91
C ILE A 194 8.74 -7.86 4.11
N LYS A 195 9.99 -8.33 4.15
CA LYS A 195 10.52 -9.14 5.26
C LYS A 195 10.62 -8.34 6.57
N ILE A 196 11.06 -7.09 6.51
CA ILE A 196 11.33 -6.27 7.70
C ILE A 196 10.08 -5.56 8.21
N TYR A 197 9.28 -5.00 7.31
CA TYR A 197 8.17 -4.12 7.65
C TYR A 197 6.78 -4.67 7.27
N GLY A 198 6.73 -5.75 6.50
CA GLY A 198 5.51 -6.19 5.82
C GLY A 198 5.25 -5.42 4.52
N PHE A 199 4.10 -5.69 3.88
CA PHE A 199 3.75 -5.02 2.63
C PHE A 199 3.57 -3.50 2.84
N PRO A 200 4.19 -2.63 2.01
CA PRO A 200 4.14 -1.19 2.22
C PRO A 200 2.81 -0.57 1.77
N ASN A 201 1.79 -0.76 2.60
CA ASN A 201 0.45 -0.19 2.42
C ASN A 201 0.28 1.16 3.15
N LYS A 202 -0.90 1.76 2.99
CA LYS A 202 -1.23 3.07 3.56
C LYS A 202 -1.10 3.17 5.08
N ASN A 203 -1.22 2.05 5.81
CA ASN A 203 -1.07 2.07 7.27
C ASN A 203 0.41 2.21 7.68
N LEU A 204 1.32 1.71 6.84
CA LEU A 204 2.76 1.80 7.07
C LEU A 204 3.35 3.11 6.52
N ILE A 205 2.97 3.49 5.30
CA ILE A 205 3.60 4.59 4.56
C ILE A 205 2.68 5.79 4.29
N GLY A 206 1.44 5.77 4.77
CA GLY A 206 0.45 6.81 4.55
C GLY A 206 -0.24 6.73 3.18
N GLY A 207 -1.28 7.56 2.99
CA GLY A 207 -2.01 7.67 1.72
C GLY A 207 -1.27 8.47 0.64
N TYR A 208 -1.97 8.89 -0.42
CA TYR A 208 -1.38 9.71 -1.49
C TYR A 208 -0.84 11.05 -0.97
N MET A 209 -1.60 11.73 -0.10
CA MET A 209 -1.19 12.98 0.58
C MET A 209 -0.82 12.69 2.03
N VAL A 210 0.33 13.19 2.47
CA VAL A 210 0.75 13.20 3.88
C VAL A 210 1.35 14.58 4.17
N GLN A 211 0.77 15.33 5.10
CA GLN A 211 1.21 16.69 5.47
C GLN A 211 1.44 17.62 4.26
N GLY A 212 0.48 17.71 3.35
CA GLY A 212 0.53 18.56 2.17
C GLY A 212 1.48 18.09 1.07
N LYS A 213 2.19 16.96 1.26
CA LYS A 213 3.10 16.38 0.27
C LYS A 213 2.48 15.15 -0.36
N SER A 214 2.35 15.15 -1.68
CA SER A 214 2.09 13.93 -2.43
C SER A 214 3.35 13.07 -2.49
N ALA A 215 3.16 11.76 -2.53
CA ALA A 215 4.19 10.84 -3.00
C ALA A 215 3.54 9.89 -4.00
N ASP A 216 4.21 9.70 -5.14
CA ASP A 216 3.77 8.77 -6.17
C ASP A 216 4.36 7.39 -5.88
N VAL A 217 3.82 6.74 -4.85
CA VAL A 217 4.18 5.36 -4.51
C VAL A 217 3.22 4.42 -5.23
N SER A 218 3.59 4.05 -6.46
CA SER A 218 2.83 3.14 -7.31
C SER A 218 3.51 1.78 -7.38
N LEU A 219 3.21 0.93 -6.40
CA LEU A 219 3.77 -0.44 -6.36
C LEU A 219 3.26 -1.31 -7.50
N SER A 220 2.04 -1.07 -7.98
CA SER A 220 1.45 -1.84 -9.09
C SER A 220 2.24 -1.66 -10.38
N VAL A 221 2.75 -0.46 -10.64
CA VAL A 221 3.64 -0.17 -11.77
C VAL A 221 4.99 -0.86 -11.58
N ILE A 222 5.57 -0.80 -10.39
CA ILE A 222 6.82 -1.52 -10.11
C ILE A 222 6.61 -3.04 -10.32
N PHE A 223 5.56 -3.64 -9.77
CA PHE A 223 5.29 -5.08 -9.92
C PHE A 223 5.03 -5.50 -11.36
N ASN A 224 4.37 -4.65 -12.15
CA ASN A 224 4.26 -4.84 -13.59
C ASN A 224 5.67 -4.97 -14.22
N HIS A 225 6.53 -4.00 -13.97
CA HIS A 225 7.90 -3.98 -14.49
C HIS A 225 8.80 -5.11 -13.98
N LEU A 226 8.66 -5.53 -12.72
CA LEU A 226 9.43 -6.64 -12.17
C LEU A 226 9.13 -7.98 -12.86
N SER A 227 8.06 -8.09 -13.65
CA SER A 227 7.74 -9.30 -14.42
C SER A 227 8.78 -9.63 -15.50
N TYR A 228 9.55 -8.63 -15.96
CA TYR A 228 10.64 -8.82 -16.93
C TYR A 228 11.90 -9.37 -16.26
N ASN A 229 12.39 -8.68 -15.22
CA ASN A 229 13.76 -8.86 -14.72
C ASN A 229 13.86 -9.02 -13.19
N GLY A 230 12.74 -9.00 -12.47
CA GLY A 230 12.67 -9.19 -11.03
C GLY A 230 12.49 -10.65 -10.60
N ASP A 231 12.38 -10.87 -9.30
CA ASP A 231 12.16 -12.19 -8.68
C ASP A 231 10.67 -12.57 -8.73
N TYR A 232 10.18 -12.81 -9.95
CA TYR A 232 8.78 -13.16 -10.22
C TYR A 232 8.30 -14.34 -9.36
N GLU A 233 9.11 -15.39 -9.22
CA GLU A 233 8.72 -16.60 -8.47
C GLU A 233 8.54 -16.33 -6.97
N TYR A 234 9.36 -15.45 -6.39
CA TYR A 234 9.14 -15.00 -5.01
C TYR A 234 7.81 -14.27 -4.86
N PHE A 235 7.55 -13.27 -5.72
CA PHE A 235 6.36 -12.43 -5.60
C PHE A 235 5.07 -13.19 -5.95
N LYS A 236 5.13 -14.11 -6.92
CA LYS A 236 4.01 -15.00 -7.27
C LYS A 236 3.51 -15.81 -6.07
N ARG A 237 4.43 -16.28 -5.22
CA ARG A 237 4.07 -17.01 -3.99
C ARG A 237 3.66 -16.07 -2.86
N THR A 238 4.25 -14.89 -2.77
CA THR A 238 4.12 -14.00 -1.62
C THR A 238 2.88 -13.11 -1.69
N LEU A 239 2.64 -12.45 -2.82
CA LEU A 239 1.57 -11.47 -2.97
C LEU A 239 0.16 -12.05 -2.72
N PRO A 240 -0.22 -13.26 -3.20
CA PRO A 240 -1.54 -13.81 -2.92
C PRO A 240 -1.84 -13.99 -1.43
N ASN A 241 -0.84 -14.30 -0.61
CA ASN A 241 -1.01 -14.43 0.83
C ASN A 241 -1.20 -13.06 1.49
N LEU A 242 -0.48 -12.04 1.01
CA LEU A 242 -0.65 -10.65 1.46
C LEU A 242 -2.00 -10.05 1.01
N VAL A 243 -2.55 -10.51 -0.11
CA VAL A 243 -3.93 -10.16 -0.51
C VAL A 243 -4.92 -10.82 0.43
N LYS A 244 -4.77 -12.13 0.68
CA LYS A 244 -5.65 -12.88 1.59
C LYS A 244 -5.68 -12.31 3.00
N ASN A 245 -4.58 -11.76 3.51
CA ASN A 245 -4.55 -11.15 4.84
C ASN A 245 -4.93 -9.65 4.85
N GLY A 246 -5.32 -9.07 3.71
CA GLY A 246 -5.78 -7.69 3.60
C GLY A 246 -4.69 -6.62 3.63
N THR A 247 -3.42 -6.99 3.47
CA THR A 247 -2.31 -6.02 3.47
C THR A 247 -1.89 -5.53 2.09
N CYS A 248 -2.16 -6.31 1.04
CA CYS A 248 -1.83 -6.00 -0.36
C CYS A 248 -3.11 -5.81 -1.19
N ASP A 249 -3.18 -4.73 -1.97
CA ASP A 249 -4.26 -4.57 -2.95
C ASP A 249 -4.10 -5.65 -4.05
N PRO A 250 -5.17 -6.42 -4.36
CA PRO A 250 -5.13 -7.48 -5.36
C PRO A 250 -4.70 -7.02 -6.75
N PHE A 251 -4.84 -5.74 -7.06
CA PHE A 251 -4.36 -5.13 -8.30
C PHE A 251 -2.84 -5.26 -8.47
N ASN A 252 -2.05 -5.25 -7.39
CA ASN A 252 -0.59 -5.44 -7.48
C ASN A 252 -0.22 -6.83 -8.02
N TYR A 253 -0.88 -7.88 -7.51
CA TYR A 253 -0.65 -9.25 -7.98
C TYR A 253 -1.12 -9.44 -9.42
N ALA A 254 -2.32 -8.96 -9.75
CA ALA A 254 -2.86 -9.06 -11.10
C ALA A 254 -2.00 -8.35 -12.15
N MET A 255 -1.46 -7.17 -11.82
CA MET A 255 -0.58 -6.41 -12.71
C MET A 255 0.71 -7.16 -13.05
N MET A 256 1.26 -7.89 -12.08
CA MET A 256 2.44 -8.74 -12.29
C MET A 256 2.10 -9.99 -13.10
N GLU A 257 1.05 -10.73 -12.72
CA GLU A 257 0.67 -11.96 -13.43
C GLU A 257 0.29 -11.69 -14.88
N ASP A 258 -0.56 -10.69 -15.15
CA ASP A 258 -0.95 -10.37 -16.52
C ASP A 258 0.25 -9.94 -17.35
N ARG A 259 1.17 -9.11 -16.81
CA ARG A 259 2.39 -8.72 -17.53
C ARG A 259 3.30 -9.92 -17.77
N LYS A 260 3.41 -10.85 -16.83
CA LYS A 260 4.17 -12.09 -17.05
C LYS A 260 3.54 -12.94 -18.15
N ASN A 261 2.21 -13.02 -18.21
CA ASN A 261 1.52 -13.76 -19.27
C ASN A 261 1.72 -13.09 -20.63
N GLU A 262 1.61 -11.76 -20.71
CA GLU A 262 1.88 -10.98 -21.92
C GLU A 262 3.30 -11.25 -22.46
N ILE A 263 4.33 -11.14 -21.62
CA ILE A 263 5.73 -11.41 -21.98
C ILE A 263 5.92 -12.82 -22.57
N ASN A 264 5.16 -13.79 -22.06
CA ASN A 264 5.28 -15.19 -22.46
C ASN A 264 4.26 -15.62 -23.53
N ASN A 265 3.52 -14.67 -24.14
CA ASN A 265 2.44 -14.95 -25.10
C ASN A 265 1.40 -15.94 -24.56
N LYS A 266 1.05 -15.82 -23.27
CA LYS A 266 0.01 -16.61 -22.61
C LYS A 266 -1.30 -15.81 -22.51
N PRO A 267 -2.45 -16.48 -22.33
CA PRO A 267 -3.72 -15.79 -22.05
C PRO A 267 -3.60 -14.84 -20.85
N ILE A 268 -4.20 -13.66 -20.96
CA ILE A 268 -4.23 -12.67 -19.89
C ILE A 268 -5.38 -13.02 -18.94
N ASP A 269 -5.09 -13.19 -17.64
CA ASP A 269 -6.01 -13.83 -16.72
C ASP A 269 -6.96 -12.85 -16.04
N TYR A 270 -6.51 -11.62 -15.81
CA TYR A 270 -7.24 -10.59 -15.07
C TYR A 270 -7.61 -9.36 -15.90
N HIS A 271 -6.92 -9.13 -17.03
CA HIS A 271 -7.07 -7.97 -17.91
C HIS A 271 -6.97 -6.62 -17.18
N VAL A 272 -5.91 -6.44 -16.39
CA VAL A 272 -5.63 -5.15 -15.71
C VAL A 272 -4.63 -4.25 -16.46
N ILE A 273 -3.90 -4.80 -17.43
CA ILE A 273 -2.87 -4.07 -18.22
C ILE A 273 -3.27 -3.79 -19.68
N ILE A 274 -4.23 -4.54 -20.22
CA ILE A 274 -4.63 -4.45 -21.63
C ILE A 274 -6.13 -4.22 -21.76
N ALA A 275 -6.52 -3.63 -22.89
CA ALA A 275 -7.93 -3.56 -23.27
C ALA A 275 -8.52 -4.97 -23.44
N ILE A 276 -9.83 -5.07 -23.23
CA ILE A 276 -10.57 -6.32 -23.37
C ILE A 276 -11.15 -6.33 -24.78
N ASP A 277 -10.74 -7.30 -25.58
CA ASP A 277 -11.30 -7.55 -26.90
C ASP A 277 -12.70 -8.21 -26.78
N GLU A 278 -13.55 -8.06 -27.80
CA GLU A 278 -14.92 -8.56 -27.82
C GLU A 278 -14.97 -10.09 -27.70
N ASN A 279 -13.95 -10.79 -28.21
CA ASN A 279 -13.89 -12.25 -28.30
C ASN A 279 -13.37 -12.94 -27.03
N VAL A 280 -13.03 -12.19 -25.97
CA VAL A 280 -12.46 -12.79 -24.76
C VAL A 280 -13.55 -13.34 -23.84
N ASP A 281 -13.29 -14.48 -23.20
CA ASP A 281 -14.16 -15.08 -22.20
C ASP A 281 -14.22 -14.24 -20.90
N LYS A 282 -15.11 -13.24 -20.90
CA LYS A 282 -15.36 -12.36 -19.75
C LYS A 282 -15.79 -13.13 -18.50
N LYS A 283 -16.48 -14.28 -18.64
CA LYS A 283 -16.93 -15.09 -17.51
C LYS A 283 -15.74 -15.75 -16.81
N LYS A 284 -14.79 -16.29 -17.59
CA LYS A 284 -13.54 -16.83 -17.05
C LYS A 284 -12.71 -15.73 -16.36
N ILE A 285 -12.57 -14.56 -17.00
CA ILE A 285 -11.85 -13.42 -16.40
C ILE A 285 -12.49 -13.01 -15.06
N ASN A 286 -13.81 -12.83 -15.02
CA ASN A 286 -14.52 -12.48 -13.79
C ASN A 286 -14.37 -13.55 -12.70
N THR A 287 -14.31 -14.83 -13.08
CA THR A 287 -14.04 -15.93 -12.15
C THR A 287 -12.64 -15.81 -11.55
N ASN A 288 -11.61 -15.56 -12.38
CA ASN A 288 -10.24 -15.35 -11.94
C ASN A 288 -10.12 -14.13 -11.02
N ARG A 289 -10.71 -13.00 -11.44
CA ARG A 289 -10.71 -11.74 -10.68
C ARG A 289 -11.34 -11.90 -9.31
N ARG A 290 -12.52 -12.53 -9.24
CA ARG A 290 -13.22 -12.83 -7.97
C ARG A 290 -12.38 -13.70 -7.04
N ALA A 291 -11.63 -14.67 -7.58
CA ALA A 291 -10.80 -15.59 -6.80
C ALA A 291 -9.64 -14.89 -6.07
N ILE A 292 -9.18 -13.75 -6.58
CA ILE A 292 -8.15 -12.92 -5.95
C ILE A 292 -8.69 -11.63 -5.31
N GLY A 293 -10.02 -11.43 -5.30
CA GLY A 293 -10.63 -10.24 -4.71
C GLY A 293 -10.54 -8.98 -5.58
N LEU A 294 -10.35 -9.13 -6.89
CA LEU A 294 -10.56 -8.03 -7.84
C LEU A 294 -12.06 -7.84 -8.14
N PRO A 295 -12.50 -6.61 -8.49
CA PRO A 295 -13.87 -6.38 -8.91
C PRO A 295 -14.15 -7.02 -10.26
N SER A 296 -15.41 -7.21 -10.63
CA SER A 296 -15.75 -7.68 -11.98
C SER A 296 -15.42 -6.63 -13.05
N LEU A 297 -15.32 -7.06 -14.30
CA LEU A 297 -15.12 -6.19 -15.46
C LEU A 297 -16.24 -5.16 -15.59
N GLU A 298 -17.48 -5.57 -15.37
CA GLU A 298 -18.68 -4.72 -15.43
C GLU A 298 -18.62 -3.62 -14.36
N TYR A 299 -18.16 -3.95 -13.14
CA TYR A 299 -17.93 -2.95 -12.11
C TYR A 299 -16.87 -1.93 -12.54
N GLN A 300 -15.77 -2.39 -13.16
CA GLN A 300 -14.74 -1.46 -13.65
C GLN A 300 -15.26 -0.55 -14.74
N GLU A 301 -16.01 -1.08 -15.71
CA GLU A 301 -16.64 -0.30 -16.77
C GLU A 301 -17.63 0.72 -16.20
N PHE A 302 -18.43 0.31 -15.21
CA PHE A 302 -19.34 1.19 -14.48
C PHE A 302 -18.60 2.37 -13.82
N LYS A 303 -17.52 2.10 -13.07
CA LYS A 303 -16.70 3.15 -12.43
C LYS A 303 -16.04 4.07 -13.46
N LYS A 304 -15.48 3.53 -14.54
CA LYS A 304 -14.84 4.31 -15.61
C LYS A 304 -15.83 5.30 -16.23
N LYS A 305 -17.03 4.86 -16.59
CA LYS A 305 -18.08 5.73 -17.15
C LYS A 305 -18.44 6.91 -16.24
N LEU A 306 -18.42 6.70 -14.92
CA LEU A 306 -18.70 7.75 -13.95
C LEU A 306 -17.54 8.73 -13.76
N MET A 307 -16.30 8.30 -13.96
CA MET A 307 -15.12 9.14 -13.83
C MET A 307 -14.80 9.93 -15.11
N SER A 308 -15.34 9.51 -16.25
CA SER A 308 -15.19 10.20 -17.54
C SER A 308 -16.22 11.32 -17.79
N ASN A 309 -17.19 11.47 -16.88
CA ASN A 309 -18.21 12.53 -16.90
C ASN A 309 -17.93 13.54 -15.78
#